data_AF-A0A914YMH5-F1
#
_entry.id   AF-A0A914YMH5-F1
#
_cell.length_a   1.000
_cell.length_b   1.000
_cell.length_c   1.000
_cell.angle_alpha   90.00
_cell.angle_beta   90.00
_cell.angle_gamma   90.00
#
_symmetry.space_group_name_H-M   'P 1'
#
loop_
_entity.id
_entity.type
_entity.pdbx_description
1 polymer ?
#
loop_
_entity_poly.entity_id
_entity_poly.type
_entity_poly.pdbx_seq_one_letter_code
_entity_poly.pdbx_strand_id
1 'polypeptide(L)'
;MSPHFLKNNFALNKESTDSLCPFYAQSGFCRKKDCEKVHEVDLMLDIECQKSIKKRRRTSNGAGAPLKKKTRGLPKAVTKKLESDTENDGDEESEPGFHEKTFFSTKGCHRAGMDAFMTGFSVIFSQRMHLFKHQNLDPTFSNQTLVPGLEKPLPLVNSSYAPSTEKHREIWAECQQKKIKNLQFKSGIFPL
;
A
#
# COMPACT_ATOMS: atom_id res chain seq x y z
N MET A 1 -3.50 -31.68 15.80
CA MET A 1 -2.69 -30.48 15.54
C MET A 1 -3.62 -29.27 15.57
N SER A 2 -3.70 -28.57 16.71
CA SER A 2 -4.59 -27.41 16.90
C SER A 2 -3.90 -26.11 16.47
N PRO A 3 -4.57 -25.22 15.72
CA PRO A 3 -4.05 -23.90 15.44
C PRO A 3 -4.37 -22.99 16.63
N HIS A 4 -3.44 -22.86 17.58
CA HIS A 4 -3.43 -21.76 18.54
C HIS A 4 -3.02 -20.47 17.80
N PHE A 5 -3.95 -19.93 17.01
CA PHE A 5 -3.91 -18.52 16.64
C PHE A 5 -4.00 -17.72 17.93
N LEU A 6 -2.94 -16.98 18.25
CA LEU A 6 -2.90 -16.02 19.35
C LEU A 6 -4.08 -15.05 19.20
N LYS A 7 -5.18 -15.34 19.89
CA LYS A 7 -6.23 -14.39 20.23
C LYS A 7 -5.65 -13.46 21.30
N ASN A 8 -4.68 -12.63 20.92
CA ASN A 8 -4.28 -11.51 21.74
C ASN A 8 -5.44 -10.51 21.68
N ASN A 9 -6.33 -10.61 22.66
CA ASN A 9 -7.31 -9.60 23.02
C ASN A 9 -6.57 -8.38 23.58
N PHE A 10 -5.83 -7.66 22.73
CA PHE A 10 -5.47 -6.29 23.04
C PHE A 10 -6.68 -5.43 22.71
N ALA A 11 -7.64 -5.37 23.63
CA ALA A 11 -8.56 -4.26 23.65
C ALA A 11 -7.73 -3.02 23.99
N LEU A 12 -7.60 -2.08 23.06
CA LEU A 12 -7.09 -0.74 23.37
C LEU A 12 -7.85 -0.20 24.58
N ASN A 13 -7.15 -0.05 25.70
CA ASN A 13 -7.64 0.72 26.83
C ASN A 13 -7.80 2.16 26.35
N LYS A 14 -8.97 2.75 26.57
CA LYS A 14 -9.27 4.14 26.17
C LYS A 14 -8.23 5.14 26.69
N GLU A 15 -7.66 4.83 27.86
CA GLU A 15 -6.57 5.57 28.49
C GLU A 15 -5.31 5.70 27.60
N SER A 16 -4.98 4.65 26.83
CA SER A 16 -3.81 4.66 25.94
C SER A 16 -3.97 5.55 24.71
N THR A 17 -5.20 5.81 24.28
CA THR A 17 -5.47 6.77 23.20
C THR A 17 -5.53 8.21 23.68
N ASP A 18 -5.87 8.42 24.96
CA ASP A 18 -6.02 9.75 25.54
C ASP A 18 -4.67 10.38 25.91
N SER A 19 -3.66 9.54 26.18
CA SER A 19 -2.27 9.95 26.44
C SER A 19 -1.48 10.34 25.20
N LEU A 20 -1.92 9.98 23.99
CA LEU A 20 -1.22 10.29 22.74
C LEU A 20 -1.47 11.74 22.32
N CYS A 21 -0.43 12.44 21.87
CA CYS A 21 -0.58 13.81 21.36
C CYS A 21 -1.38 13.81 20.05
N PRO A 22 -2.49 14.56 19.95
CA PRO A 22 -3.33 14.57 18.75
C PRO A 22 -2.61 15.17 17.53
N PHE A 23 -1.79 16.20 17.74
CA PHE A 23 -1.02 16.83 16.67
C PHE A 23 0.03 15.88 16.10
N TYR A 24 0.75 15.18 16.98
CA TYR A 24 1.72 14.17 16.58
C TYR A 24 1.06 12.98 15.89
N ALA A 25 -0.07 12.49 16.42
CA ALA A 25 -0.82 11.39 15.84
C ALA A 25 -1.33 11.69 14.41
N GLN A 26 -1.67 12.94 14.13
CA GLN A 26 -2.19 13.35 12.83
C GLN A 26 -1.09 13.69 11.81
N SER A 27 -0.01 14.33 12.27
CA SER A 27 0.99 14.94 11.37
C SER A 27 2.38 14.32 11.48
N GLY A 28 2.61 13.42 12.43
CA GLY A 28 3.92 12.84 12.72
C GLY A 28 4.88 13.80 13.44
N PHE A 29 4.46 15.03 13.74
CA PHE A 29 5.28 15.99 14.48
C PHE A 29 4.44 16.83 15.46
N CYS A 30 5.07 17.34 16.51
CA CYS A 30 4.46 18.26 17.46
C CYS A 30 5.29 19.53 17.59
N ARG A 31 4.65 20.69 17.63
CA ARG A 31 5.33 21.99 17.74
C ARG A 31 5.74 22.35 19.17
N LYS A 32 5.16 21.68 20.17
CA LYS A 32 5.51 21.88 21.59
C LYS A 32 6.73 21.03 21.92
N LYS A 33 7.81 21.69 22.38
CA LYS A 33 9.02 21.01 22.84
C LYS A 33 8.75 20.16 24.08
N ASP A 34 7.98 20.71 25.03
CA ASP A 34 7.61 20.04 26.28
C ASP A 34 6.12 19.67 26.26
N CYS A 35 5.75 18.73 25.37
CA CYS A 35 4.37 18.25 25.34
C CYS A 35 4.13 17.25 26.48
N GLU A 36 3.09 17.48 27.28
CA GLU A 36 2.64 16.56 28.33
C GLU A 36 2.13 15.21 27.79
N LYS A 37 1.84 15.15 26.49
CA LYS A 37 1.32 13.96 25.83
C LYS A 37 2.43 13.16 25.14
N VAL A 38 2.21 11.87 25.00
CA VAL A 38 3.18 10.92 24.45
C VAL A 38 3.35 11.10 22.94
N HIS A 39 4.61 11.08 22.49
CA HIS A 39 5.05 11.16 21.10
C HIS A 39 5.76 9.85 20.67
N GLU A 40 5.19 8.70 21.01
CA GLU A 40 5.77 7.39 20.69
C GLU A 40 5.18 6.87 19.37
N VAL A 41 6.04 6.71 18.35
CA VAL A 41 5.66 6.22 17.02
C VAL A 41 5.06 4.82 17.09
N ASP A 42 5.67 3.93 17.87
CA ASP A 42 5.23 2.54 17.98
C ASP A 42 3.80 2.45 18.55
N LEU A 43 3.49 3.26 19.59
CA LEU A 43 2.15 3.35 20.16
C LEU A 43 1.12 3.83 19.12
N MET A 44 1.48 4.82 18.30
CA MET A 44 0.62 5.31 17.23
C MET A 44 0.34 4.23 16.17
N LEU A 45 1.38 3.51 15.73
CA LEU A 45 1.27 2.42 14.77
C LEU A 45 0.41 1.27 15.31
N ASP A 46 0.54 0.93 16.59
CA ASP A 46 -0.28 -0.08 17.25
C ASP A 46 -1.76 0.34 17.26
N ILE A 47 -2.06 1.60 17.58
CA ILE A 47 -3.42 2.14 17.57
C ILE A 47 -4.02 2.07 16.15
N GLU A 48 -3.27 2.46 15.13
CA GLU A 48 -3.72 2.44 13.74
C GLU A 48 -3.92 1.01 13.22
N CYS A 49 -2.97 0.13 13.51
CA CYS A 49 -3.04 -1.29 13.18
C CYS A 49 -4.32 -1.91 13.77
N GLN A 50 -4.62 -1.65 15.04
CA GLN A 50 -5.84 -2.14 15.66
C GLN A 50 -7.13 -1.57 15.05
N LYS A 51 -7.15 -0.27 14.71
CA LYS A 51 -8.29 0.35 14.00
C LYS A 51 -8.51 -0.33 12.65
N SER A 52 -7.43 -0.63 11.93
CA SER A 52 -7.49 -1.31 10.63
C SER A 52 -8.05 -2.74 10.76
N ILE A 53 -7.62 -3.50 11.77
CA ILE A 53 -8.11 -4.85 12.06
C ILE A 53 -9.61 -4.82 12.42
N LYS A 54 -10.03 -3.87 13.26
CA LYS A 54 -11.46 -3.70 13.62
C LYS A 54 -12.31 -3.36 12.40
N LYS A 55 -11.83 -2.50 11.50
CA LYS A 55 -12.51 -2.19 10.23
C LYS A 55 -12.63 -3.42 9.33
N ARG A 56 -11.54 -4.19 9.19
CA ARG A 56 -11.51 -5.45 8.42
C ARG A 56 -12.49 -6.49 8.97
N ARG A 57 -12.59 -6.63 10.30
CA ARG A 57 -13.55 -7.52 10.96
C ARG A 57 -15.01 -7.11 10.72
N ARG A 58 -15.30 -5.80 10.67
CA ARG A 58 -16.65 -5.31 10.32
C ARG A 58 -17.01 -5.63 8.87
N THR A 59 -16.07 -5.48 7.94
CA THR A 59 -16.30 -5.84 6.53
C THR A 59 -16.43 -7.35 6.33
N SER A 60 -15.68 -8.18 7.07
CA SER A 60 -15.81 -9.64 6.98
C SER A 60 -17.10 -10.16 7.63
N ASN A 61 -17.51 -9.57 8.75
CA ASN A 61 -18.75 -10.00 9.44
C ASN A 61 -20.02 -9.40 8.82
N GLY A 62 -19.89 -8.35 7.99
CA GLY A 62 -20.97 -7.75 7.21
C GLY A 62 -21.24 -8.44 5.86
N ALA A 63 -20.40 -9.39 5.43
CA ALA A 63 -20.56 -10.14 4.18
C ALA A 63 -21.65 -11.24 4.24
N GLY A 64 -22.63 -11.10 5.14
CA GLY A 64 -23.74 -12.02 5.34
C GLY A 64 -25.12 -11.35 5.46
N ALA A 65 -25.23 -10.03 5.28
CA ALA A 65 -26.54 -9.39 5.16
C ALA A 65 -26.98 -9.42 3.69
N PRO A 66 -28.00 -10.20 3.29
CA PRO A 66 -28.55 -10.08 1.95
C PRO A 66 -29.09 -8.66 1.81
N LEU A 67 -28.54 -7.91 0.85
CA LEU A 67 -29.19 -6.71 0.33
C LEU A 67 -30.59 -7.13 -0.13
N LYS A 68 -31.61 -6.92 0.72
CA LYS A 68 -33.00 -6.90 0.29
C LYS A 68 -33.09 -5.79 -0.75
N LYS A 69 -33.01 -6.17 -2.02
CA LYS A 69 -33.33 -5.31 -3.16
C LYS A 69 -34.78 -4.84 -2.97
N LYS A 70 -34.98 -3.69 -2.34
CA LYS A 70 -36.23 -2.93 -2.47
C LYS A 70 -36.21 -2.26 -3.85
N THR A 71 -36.46 -3.04 -4.89
CA THR A 71 -37.00 -2.50 -6.14
C THR A 71 -38.46 -2.19 -5.88
N ARG A 72 -38.73 -1.00 -5.33
CA ARG A 72 -40.05 -0.39 -5.41
C ARG A 72 -40.20 0.15 -6.83
N GLY A 73 -41.17 -0.40 -7.56
CA GLY A 73 -41.92 0.28 -8.62
C GLY A 73 -41.12 0.76 -9.83
N LEU A 74 -41.13 -0.06 -10.87
CA LEU A 74 -41.19 0.46 -12.24
C LEU A 74 -42.43 1.35 -12.38
N PRO A 75 -42.34 2.50 -13.06
CA PRO A 75 -43.30 2.78 -14.10
C PRO A 75 -42.63 2.89 -15.47
N LYS A 76 -43.33 2.34 -16.45
CA LYS A 76 -43.02 2.35 -17.88
C LYS A 76 -43.09 3.76 -18.47
N ALA A 77 -42.36 3.90 -19.58
CA ALA A 77 -42.53 4.86 -20.67
C ALA A 77 -42.22 6.33 -20.36
N VAL A 78 -41.25 6.90 -21.07
CA VAL A 78 -41.48 7.88 -22.14
C VAL A 78 -40.22 7.95 -23.01
N THR A 79 -40.43 7.68 -24.29
CA THR A 79 -39.56 7.94 -25.44
C THR A 79 -39.32 9.44 -25.64
N LYS A 80 -38.08 9.83 -25.95
CA LYS A 80 -37.62 11.05 -26.68
C LYS A 80 -36.09 10.92 -26.78
N LYS A 81 -35.48 10.47 -27.89
CA LYS A 81 -35.25 11.12 -29.20
C LYS A 81 -34.63 12.52 -29.10
N LEU A 82 -33.34 12.62 -29.50
CA LEU A 82 -32.58 13.71 -30.17
C LEU A 82 -31.09 13.52 -29.78
N GLU A 83 -30.21 12.97 -30.62
CA GLU A 83 -29.54 13.59 -31.79
C GLU A 83 -28.78 14.88 -31.43
N SER A 84 -27.44 14.81 -31.43
CA SER A 84 -26.54 15.71 -32.17
C SER A 84 -25.11 15.15 -32.07
N ASP A 85 -24.58 14.51 -33.10
CA ASP A 85 -23.89 15.11 -34.25
C ASP A 85 -22.43 15.44 -33.94
N THR A 86 -21.52 14.55 -34.35
CA THR A 86 -20.37 14.95 -35.16
C THR A 86 -19.99 13.76 -36.03
N GLU A 87 -20.53 13.80 -37.25
CA GLU A 87 -20.20 12.92 -38.36
C GLU A 87 -18.87 13.34 -39.00
N ASN A 88 -18.35 12.36 -39.76
CA ASN A 88 -17.43 12.43 -40.89
C ASN A 88 -15.93 12.46 -40.65
N ASP A 89 -15.14 11.80 -41.50
CA ASP A 89 -15.26 10.58 -42.32
C ASP A 89 -13.93 10.50 -43.07
N GLY A 90 -13.47 9.30 -43.35
CA GLY A 90 -12.26 9.05 -44.11
C GLY A 90 -11.98 7.57 -44.17
N ASP A 91 -12.80 6.87 -44.94
CA ASP A 91 -12.64 5.47 -45.35
C ASP A 91 -11.36 5.26 -46.16
N GLU A 92 -10.57 4.22 -45.85
CA GLU A 92 -10.00 3.34 -46.88
C GLU A 92 -9.55 1.99 -46.30
N GLU A 93 -10.20 0.95 -46.83
CA GLU A 93 -9.80 -0.44 -47.08
C GLU A 93 -9.36 -1.42 -45.96
N SER A 94 -10.16 -2.49 -45.94
CA SER A 94 -10.11 -3.78 -45.27
C SER A 94 -8.79 -4.55 -45.21
N GLU A 95 -8.46 -5.01 -43.99
CA GLU A 95 -7.74 -6.26 -43.71
C GLU A 95 -8.49 -7.04 -42.61
N PRO A 96 -8.90 -8.31 -42.80
CA PRO A 96 -9.55 -9.10 -41.77
C PRO A 96 -8.49 -9.80 -40.90
N GLY A 97 -7.85 -9.04 -40.00
CA GLY A 97 -6.73 -9.54 -39.20
C GLY A 97 -6.85 -9.18 -37.73
N PHE A 98 -7.50 -10.04 -36.94
CA PHE A 98 -7.32 -10.16 -35.48
C PHE A 98 -7.30 -8.83 -34.69
N HIS A 99 -8.40 -8.08 -34.70
CA HIS A 99 -8.71 -7.21 -33.56
C HIS A 99 -9.14 -8.10 -32.39
N GLU A 100 -8.15 -8.70 -31.74
CA GLU A 100 -8.27 -9.07 -30.33
C GLU A 100 -8.53 -7.75 -29.59
N LYS A 101 -9.82 -7.41 -29.49
CA LYS A 101 -10.32 -6.37 -28.60
C LYS A 101 -9.89 -6.82 -27.22
N THR A 102 -8.69 -6.41 -26.83
CA THR A 102 -8.25 -6.48 -25.46
C THR A 102 -9.26 -5.64 -24.69
N PHE A 103 -10.23 -6.33 -24.10
CA PHE A 103 -11.10 -5.80 -23.07
C PHE A 103 -10.20 -5.46 -21.88
N PHE A 104 -9.39 -4.41 -22.00
CA PHE A 104 -8.90 -3.67 -20.85
C PHE A 104 -10.12 -2.97 -20.27
N SER A 105 -10.89 -3.76 -19.53
CA SER A 105 -11.90 -3.28 -18.61
C SER A 105 -11.24 -2.16 -17.81
N THR A 106 -11.66 -0.93 -18.05
CA THR A 106 -11.22 0.28 -17.33
C THR A 106 -11.50 0.17 -15.82
N LYS A 107 -12.27 -0.84 -15.40
CA LYS A 107 -12.39 -1.28 -14.00
C LYS A 107 -11.25 -2.24 -13.65
N GLY A 108 -10.02 -1.73 -13.51
CA GLY A 108 -8.91 -2.51 -12.96
C GLY A 108 -7.49 -2.22 -13.47
N CYS A 109 -7.25 -1.06 -14.10
CA CYS A 109 -5.96 -0.70 -14.70
C CYS A 109 -4.79 -0.61 -13.68
N HIS A 110 -5.06 -0.27 -12.42
CA HIS A 110 -4.05 -0.13 -11.36
C HIS A 110 -4.07 -1.32 -10.41
N ARG A 111 -3.54 -2.45 -10.85
CA ARG A 111 -3.22 -3.54 -9.93
C ARG A 111 -1.86 -3.25 -9.33
N ALA A 112 -1.79 -3.07 -8.01
CA ALA A 112 -0.53 -2.83 -7.30
C ALA A 112 0.59 -3.83 -7.65
N GLY A 113 0.25 -5.09 -7.95
CA GLY A 113 1.21 -6.08 -8.43
C GLY A 113 1.77 -5.78 -9.83
N MET A 114 0.93 -5.31 -10.74
CA MET A 114 1.36 -4.86 -12.08
C MET A 114 2.17 -3.58 -11.98
N ASP A 115 1.74 -2.63 -11.16
CA ASP A 115 2.47 -1.37 -10.94
C ASP A 115 3.86 -1.64 -10.33
N ALA A 116 3.95 -2.55 -9.35
CA ALA A 116 5.23 -2.97 -8.77
C ALA A 116 6.12 -3.68 -9.79
N PHE A 117 5.56 -4.56 -10.63
CA PHE A 117 6.30 -5.21 -11.70
C PHE A 117 6.84 -4.21 -12.71
N MET A 118 5.98 -3.32 -13.23
CA MET A 118 6.36 -2.29 -14.19
C MET A 118 7.43 -1.37 -13.61
N THR A 119 7.26 -0.96 -12.35
CA THR A 119 8.26 -0.15 -11.63
C THR A 119 9.61 -0.88 -11.55
N GLY A 120 9.62 -2.15 -11.13
CA GLY A 120 10.84 -2.94 -11.04
C GLY A 120 11.51 -3.15 -12.41
N PHE A 121 10.71 -3.45 -13.44
CA PHE A 121 11.19 -3.59 -14.81
C PHE A 121 11.81 -2.28 -15.32
N SER A 122 11.16 -1.14 -15.13
CA SER A 122 11.69 0.17 -15.51
C SER A 122 13.03 0.49 -14.83
N VAL A 123 13.18 0.16 -13.54
CA VAL A 123 14.44 0.35 -12.80
C VAL A 123 15.56 -0.54 -13.36
N ILE A 124 15.29 -1.82 -13.58
CA ILE A 124 16.29 -2.75 -14.15
C ILE A 124 16.66 -2.33 -15.57
N PHE A 125 15.67 -1.97 -16.38
CA PHE A 125 15.87 -1.59 -17.78
C PHE A 125 16.68 -0.30 -17.90
N SER A 126 16.40 0.71 -17.08
CA SER A 126 17.18 1.95 -17.07
C SER A 126 18.64 1.74 -16.65
N GLN A 127 18.91 0.78 -15.75
CA GLN A 127 20.26 0.45 -15.30
C GLN A 127 20.92 -0.70 -16.10
N ARG A 128 20.31 -1.18 -17.19
CA ARG A 128 20.76 -2.39 -17.91
C ARG A 128 22.23 -2.36 -18.33
N MET A 129 22.74 -1.18 -18.72
CA MET A 129 24.12 -1.03 -19.17
C MET A 129 25.11 -1.11 -18.01
N HIS A 130 24.75 -0.57 -16.85
CA HIS A 130 25.57 -0.65 -15.65
C HIS A 130 25.57 -2.09 -15.10
N LEU A 131 24.39 -2.71 -15.05
CA LEU A 131 24.23 -4.12 -14.66
C LEU A 131 25.04 -5.06 -15.55
N PHE A 132 25.03 -4.85 -16.87
CA PHE A 132 25.81 -5.69 -17.79
C PHE A 132 27.32 -5.58 -17.56
N LYS A 133 27.82 -4.37 -17.25
CA LYS A 133 29.26 -4.11 -17.06
C LYS A 133 29.77 -4.54 -15.68
N HIS A 134 29.00 -4.28 -14.64
CA HIS A 134 29.46 -4.38 -13.25
C HIS A 134 28.72 -5.45 -12.43
N GLN A 135 27.70 -6.09 -13.01
CA GLN A 135 26.84 -7.09 -12.36
C GLN A 135 26.16 -6.58 -11.07
N ASN A 136 26.04 -5.26 -10.90
CA ASN A 136 25.42 -4.63 -9.76
C ASN A 136 24.59 -3.40 -10.19
N LEU A 137 23.64 -3.02 -9.33
CA LEU A 137 22.90 -1.77 -9.49
C LEU A 137 23.83 -0.61 -9.16
N ASP A 138 23.64 0.51 -9.86
CA ASP A 138 24.45 1.70 -9.65
C ASP A 138 24.18 2.28 -8.25
N PRO A 139 25.19 2.32 -7.36
CA PRO A 139 25.03 2.83 -6.00
C PRO A 139 24.69 4.32 -5.97
N THR A 140 24.95 5.05 -7.06
CA THR A 140 24.66 6.49 -7.18
C THR A 140 23.16 6.78 -7.01
N PHE A 141 22.30 5.86 -7.43
CA PHE A 141 20.83 6.01 -7.29
C PHE A 141 20.28 5.30 -6.05
N SER A 142 21.14 4.72 -5.21
CA SER A 142 20.70 4.09 -3.97
C SER A 142 20.22 5.13 -2.97
N ASN A 143 19.14 4.83 -2.25
CA ASN A 143 18.55 5.70 -1.24
C ASN A 143 18.23 7.12 -1.75
N GLN A 144 17.83 7.26 -3.01
CA GLN A 144 17.35 8.53 -3.56
C GLN A 144 15.88 8.40 -3.96
N THR A 145 15.12 9.47 -3.76
CA THR A 145 13.72 9.53 -4.20
C THR A 145 13.51 10.73 -5.11
N LEU A 146 12.78 10.52 -6.20
CA LEU A 146 12.41 11.60 -7.11
C LEU A 146 11.24 12.36 -6.50
N VAL A 147 11.44 13.66 -6.30
CA VAL A 147 10.39 14.56 -5.82
C VAL A 147 9.97 15.46 -6.99
N PRO A 148 8.68 15.49 -7.37
CA PRO A 148 8.22 16.37 -8.44
C PRO A 148 8.63 17.83 -8.21
N GLY A 149 9.19 18.46 -9.24
CA GLY A 149 9.65 19.85 -9.18
C GLY A 149 11.07 20.03 -8.62
N LEU A 150 11.74 18.97 -8.16
CA LEU A 150 13.18 19.01 -7.87
C LEU A 150 13.96 18.44 -9.06
N GLU A 151 14.95 19.19 -9.53
CA GLU A 151 15.86 18.77 -10.61
C GLU A 151 16.78 17.62 -10.15
N LYS A 152 17.11 17.58 -8.86
CA LYS A 152 17.99 16.57 -8.26
C LYS A 152 17.19 15.62 -7.36
N PRO A 153 17.43 14.30 -7.43
CA PRO A 153 16.82 13.35 -6.50
C PRO A 153 17.13 13.69 -5.04
N LEU A 154 16.16 13.51 -4.15
CA LEU A 154 16.32 13.77 -2.73
C LEU A 154 16.96 12.54 -2.05
N PRO A 155 18.13 12.69 -1.40
CA PRO A 155 18.73 11.59 -0.65
C PRO A 155 17.91 11.28 0.60
N LEU A 156 17.57 10.00 0.77
CA LEU A 156 16.98 9.45 1.97
C LEU A 156 18.10 9.21 2.98
N VAL A 157 18.17 10.11 3.96
CA VAL A 157 19.13 10.03 5.07
C VAL A 157 18.38 9.66 6.34
N ASN A 158 19.05 8.91 7.23
CA ASN A 158 18.50 8.64 8.55
C ASN A 158 18.22 9.97 9.28
N SER A 159 16.99 10.10 9.78
CA SER A 159 16.59 11.30 10.51
C SER A 159 17.41 11.42 11.80
N SER A 160 18.01 12.60 12.02
CA SER A 160 18.61 12.96 13.31
C SER A 160 17.56 13.37 14.35
N TYR A 161 16.32 13.65 13.92
CA TYR A 161 15.28 14.23 14.76
C TYR A 161 14.48 13.21 15.57
N ALA A 162 14.49 11.94 15.14
CA ALA A 162 13.80 10.86 15.81
C ALA A 162 14.79 9.72 16.08
N PRO A 163 15.64 9.85 17.12
CA PRO A 163 16.55 8.77 17.46
C PRO A 163 15.76 7.51 17.81
N SER A 164 16.19 6.39 17.27
CA SER A 164 15.59 5.08 17.55
C SER A 164 15.69 4.78 19.05
N THR A 165 14.54 4.63 19.70
CA THR A 165 14.45 4.26 21.12
C THR A 165 14.95 2.83 21.34
N GLU A 166 15.44 2.53 22.56
CA GLU A 166 15.95 1.19 22.89
C GLU A 166 14.89 0.11 22.66
N LYS A 167 13.66 0.35 23.12
CA LYS A 167 12.50 -0.51 22.88
C LYS A 167 12.24 -0.75 21.39
N HIS A 168 12.35 0.28 20.54
CA HIS A 168 12.18 0.11 19.09
C HIS A 168 13.28 -0.78 18.49
N ARG A 169 14.53 -0.67 18.97
CA ARG A 169 15.64 -1.53 18.52
C ARG A 169 15.43 -2.99 18.91
N GLU A 170 14.91 -3.26 20.11
CA GLU A 170 14.57 -4.61 20.55
C GLU A 170 13.48 -5.24 19.68
N ILE A 171 12.38 -4.50 19.43
CA ILE A 171 11.30 -4.93 18.56
C ILE A 171 11.81 -5.19 17.13
N TRP A 172 12.66 -4.30 16.62
CA TRP A 172 13.27 -4.46 15.31
C TRP A 172 14.17 -5.69 15.23
N ALA A 173 15.00 -5.93 16.24
CA ALA A 173 15.86 -7.11 16.32
C ALA A 173 15.04 -8.41 16.34
N GLU A 174 13.96 -8.45 17.13
CA GLU A 174 13.04 -9.59 17.17
C GLU A 174 12.42 -9.84 15.79
N CYS A 175 11.99 -8.79 15.09
CA CYS A 175 11.43 -8.88 13.74
C CYS A 175 12.46 -9.41 12.73
N GLN A 176 13.72 -8.99 12.83
CA GLN A 176 14.79 -9.49 11.97
C GLN A 176 15.07 -10.98 12.22
N GLN A 177 15.15 -11.39 13.49
CA GLN A 177 15.31 -12.81 13.83
C GLN A 177 14.16 -13.66 13.31
N LYS A 178 12.91 -13.20 13.42
CA LYS A 178 11.74 -13.89 12.86
C LYS A 178 11.83 -14.01 11.32
N LYS A 179 12.29 -12.98 10.63
CA LYS A 179 12.51 -13.03 9.17
C LYS A 179 13.56 -14.09 8.80
N ILE A 180 14.70 -14.10 9.49
CA ILE A 180 15.77 -15.09 9.24
C ILE A 180 15.26 -16.51 9.47
N LYS A 181 14.59 -16.76 10.60
CA LYS A 181 13.99 -18.07 10.91
C LYS A 181 12.98 -18.50 9.85
N ASN A 182 12.11 -17.58 9.40
CA ASN A 182 11.14 -17.87 8.34
C ASN A 182 11.80 -18.15 6.99
N LEU A 183 12.90 -17.46 6.66
CA LEU A 183 13.66 -17.72 5.44
C LEU A 183 14.33 -19.09 5.49
N GLN A 184 14.97 -19.45 6.61
CA GLN A 184 15.57 -20.77 6.82
C GLN A 184 14.55 -21.90 6.71
N PHE A 185 13.37 -21.72 7.32
CA PHE A 185 12.28 -22.69 7.23
C PHE A 185 11.76 -22.84 5.79
N LYS A 186 11.65 -21.74 5.04
CA LYS A 186 11.21 -21.77 3.63
C LYS A 186 12.26 -22.29 2.67
N SER A 187 13.54 -22.11 2.96
CA SER A 187 14.64 -22.61 2.13
C SER A 187 14.99 -24.08 2.40
N GLY A 188 14.37 -24.72 3.39
CA GLY A 188 14.63 -26.13 3.73
C GLY A 188 16.03 -26.40 4.28
N ILE A 189 16.77 -25.35 4.63
CA ILE A 189 18.14 -25.47 5.19
C ILE A 189 17.99 -25.51 6.71
N PHE A 190 17.91 -26.72 7.25
CA PHE A 190 18.07 -26.92 8.69
C PHE A 190 19.56 -26.87 9.04
N PRO A 191 19.97 -26.09 10.06
CA PRO A 191 21.31 -26.24 10.61
C PRO A 191 21.42 -27.64 11.25
N LEU A 192 22.46 -28.38 10.85
CA LEU A 192 22.93 -29.60 11.53
C LEU A 192 23.40 -29.28 12.95
#